data_AF-A0A2E2VDP8-F1
#
_entry.id   AF-A0A2E2VDP8-F1
#
_cell.length_a   1.000
_cell.length_b   1.000
_cell.length_c   1.000
_cell.angle_alpha   90.00
_cell.angle_beta   90.00
_cell.angle_gamma   90.00
#
_symmetry.space_group_name_H-M   'P 1'
#
loop_
_entity.id
_entity.type
_entity.pdbx_description
1 polymer ?
#
loop_
_entity_poly.entity_id
_entity_poly.type
_entity_poly.pdbx_seq_one_letter_code
_entity_poly.pdbx_strand_id
1 'polypeptide(L)'
;MGEIPDSHPRKASLLARAKLTEAASQGLLAESALIAHGRGEAFDYLLGEKTSKSASLAIRETAARLLNAERPVISLNGNTTVLAGEQAVMAAAIIGCPVEVNIYYRTPERMEKLTSTLEEIRNKVSRMTPPTGWNDAHWHDTVNSVEILGADADGRIEGLEGPRAICSSRGIEAADAVLVPLEDGDRCEALVALGKQVLV
;
A
#
# COMPACT_ATOMS: atom_id res chain seq x y z
N MET A 1 0.39 25.89 0.45
CA MET A 1 1.73 25.93 -0.18
C MET A 1 1.60 26.66 -1.50
N GLY A 2 2.56 27.51 -1.87
CA GLY A 2 2.58 28.12 -3.21
C GLY A 2 2.84 27.08 -4.31
N GLU A 3 2.59 27.45 -5.56
CA GLU A 3 2.86 26.60 -6.73
C GLU A 3 4.36 26.24 -6.81
N ILE A 4 4.67 24.94 -6.92
CA ILE A 4 6.05 24.45 -7.06
C ILE A 4 6.36 24.34 -8.55
N PRO A 5 7.36 25.07 -9.09
CA PRO A 5 7.67 25.05 -10.52
C PRO A 5 8.02 23.65 -11.04
N ASP A 6 7.61 23.34 -12.27
CA ASP A 6 7.91 22.07 -12.96
C ASP A 6 9.41 21.79 -13.08
N SER A 7 10.20 22.85 -13.22
CA SER A 7 11.66 22.80 -13.30
C SER A 7 12.34 22.56 -11.94
N HIS A 8 11.60 22.54 -10.84
CA HIS A 8 12.18 22.42 -9.51
C HIS A 8 12.74 21.00 -9.31
N PRO A 9 14.04 20.84 -8.98
CA PRO A 9 14.68 19.52 -8.92
C PRO A 9 14.05 18.59 -7.87
N ARG A 10 13.37 19.17 -6.88
CA ARG A 10 12.70 18.46 -5.77
C ARG A 10 11.18 18.48 -5.85
N LYS A 11 10.59 18.79 -7.00
CA LYS A 11 9.13 18.91 -7.14
C LYS A 11 8.39 17.66 -6.63
N ALA A 12 8.83 16.47 -7.03
CA ALA A 12 8.20 15.21 -6.63
C ALA A 12 8.18 15.03 -5.10
N SER A 13 9.32 15.22 -4.44
CA SER A 13 9.43 15.15 -2.97
C SER A 13 8.54 16.19 -2.27
N LEU A 14 8.54 17.44 -2.74
CA LEU A 14 7.73 18.50 -2.13
C LEU A 14 6.22 18.24 -2.28
N LEU A 15 5.79 17.72 -3.43
CA LEU A 15 4.40 17.31 -3.65
C LEU A 15 4.01 16.13 -2.76
N ALA A 16 4.88 15.14 -2.59
CA ALA A 16 4.64 14.02 -1.68
C ALA A 16 4.46 14.50 -0.23
N ARG A 17 5.31 15.42 0.24
CA ARG A 17 5.15 16.04 1.57
C ARG A 17 3.83 16.78 1.70
N ALA A 18 3.46 17.59 0.70
CA ALA A 18 2.21 18.34 0.72
C ALA A 18 1.00 17.41 0.85
N LYS A 19 0.97 16.31 0.06
CA LYS A 19 -0.07 15.27 0.14
C LYS A 19 -0.16 14.65 1.53
N LEU A 20 0.98 14.30 2.13
CA LEU A 20 0.98 13.72 3.48
C LEU A 20 0.54 14.73 4.55
N THR A 21 0.94 16.00 4.45
CA THR A 21 0.50 17.04 5.38
C THR A 21 -1.02 17.26 5.30
N GLU A 22 -1.57 17.28 4.08
CA GLU A 22 -3.02 17.38 3.87
C GLU A 22 -3.76 16.14 4.37
N ALA A 23 -3.27 14.93 4.06
CA ALA A 23 -3.89 13.71 4.55
C ALA A 23 -3.82 13.59 6.10
N ALA A 24 -2.75 14.09 6.71
CA ALA A 24 -2.65 14.15 8.17
C ALA A 24 -3.70 15.08 8.78
N SER A 25 -3.96 16.27 8.18
CA SER A 25 -4.99 17.18 8.68
C SER A 25 -6.42 16.64 8.51
N GLN A 26 -6.62 15.68 7.59
CA GLN A 26 -7.88 14.96 7.40
C GLN A 26 -8.03 13.74 8.33
N GLY A 27 -6.99 13.39 9.10
CA GLY A 27 -7.01 12.27 10.05
C GLY A 27 -6.71 10.89 9.43
N LEU A 28 -6.26 10.84 8.18
CA LEU A 28 -5.87 9.59 7.50
C LEU A 28 -4.58 9.00 8.06
N LEU A 29 -3.72 9.83 8.61
CA LEU A 29 -2.38 9.47 9.04
C LEU A 29 -2.23 9.49 10.57
N ALA A 30 -1.32 8.67 11.09
CA ALA A 30 -0.85 8.79 12.46
C ALA A 30 0.12 9.98 12.60
N GLU A 31 0.32 10.52 13.80
CA GLU A 31 1.27 11.63 14.03
C GLU A 31 2.71 11.26 13.60
N SER A 32 3.08 9.99 13.75
CA SER A 32 4.39 9.46 13.36
C SER A 32 4.58 9.31 11.84
N ALA A 33 3.53 9.50 11.03
CA ALA A 33 3.55 9.30 9.58
C ALA A 33 4.57 10.20 8.87
N LEU A 34 4.59 11.49 9.21
CA LEU A 34 5.53 12.45 8.61
C LEU A 34 6.97 12.17 9.06
N ILE A 35 7.16 11.68 10.29
CA ILE A 35 8.48 11.27 10.79
C ILE A 35 8.97 10.06 9.98
N ALA A 36 8.12 9.06 9.75
CA ALA A 36 8.45 7.90 8.93
C ALA A 36 8.77 8.31 7.48
N HIS A 37 8.00 9.23 6.90
CA HIS A 37 8.29 9.77 5.58
C HIS A 37 9.65 10.49 5.52
N GLY A 38 9.96 11.33 6.50
CA GLY A 38 11.25 12.02 6.58
C GLY A 38 12.44 11.07 6.68
N ARG A 39 12.31 9.93 7.38
CA ARG A 39 13.33 8.87 7.36
C ARG A 39 13.49 8.28 5.96
N GLY A 40 12.40 8.01 5.27
CA GLY A 40 12.41 7.54 3.88
C GLY A 40 13.11 8.52 2.95
N GLU A 41 12.79 9.81 3.04
CA GLU A 41 13.45 10.85 2.24
C GLU A 41 14.97 10.91 2.50
N ALA A 42 15.40 10.74 3.76
CA ALA A 42 16.82 10.72 4.09
C ALA A 42 17.57 9.57 3.38
N PHE A 43 16.99 8.36 3.34
CA PHE A 43 17.56 7.25 2.58
C PHE A 43 17.47 7.48 1.07
N ASP A 44 16.38 8.05 0.57
CA ASP A 44 16.20 8.32 -0.85
C ASP A 44 17.26 9.28 -1.39
N TYR A 45 17.63 10.30 -0.59
CA TYR A 45 18.78 11.17 -0.88
C TYR A 45 20.10 10.38 -1.02
N LEU A 46 20.36 9.43 -0.12
CA LEU A 46 21.57 8.60 -0.17
C LEU A 46 21.58 7.64 -1.38
N LEU A 47 20.40 7.20 -1.82
CA LEU A 47 20.22 6.30 -2.97
C LEU A 47 20.14 7.06 -4.31
N GLY A 48 20.13 8.40 -4.27
CA GLY A 48 20.10 9.27 -5.44
C GLY A 48 18.73 9.40 -6.10
N GLU A 49 17.65 9.26 -5.32
CA GLU A 49 16.25 9.56 -5.70
C GLU A 49 15.81 8.87 -7.00
N LYS A 50 16.21 7.62 -7.16
CA LYS A 50 15.92 6.81 -8.35
C LYS A 50 15.84 5.34 -8.00
N THR A 51 15.09 4.59 -8.81
CA THR A 51 15.10 3.13 -8.73
C THR A 51 16.48 2.60 -9.10
N SER A 52 17.16 1.97 -8.16
CA SER A 52 18.46 1.33 -8.39
C SER A 52 18.30 0.03 -9.18
N LYS A 53 19.41 -0.50 -9.72
CA LYS A 53 19.40 -1.81 -10.41
C LYS A 53 18.92 -2.94 -9.51
N SER A 54 19.36 -2.96 -8.24
CA SER A 54 18.92 -3.99 -7.29
C SER A 54 17.42 -3.86 -6.98
N ALA A 55 16.92 -2.64 -6.80
CA ALA A 55 15.50 -2.39 -6.61
C ALA A 55 14.68 -2.83 -7.84
N SER A 56 15.14 -2.55 -9.06
CA SER A 56 14.47 -3.02 -10.29
C SER A 56 14.39 -4.55 -10.39
N LEU A 57 15.42 -5.27 -9.93
CA LEU A 57 15.40 -6.73 -9.89
C LEU A 57 14.43 -7.25 -8.82
N ALA A 58 14.45 -6.67 -7.63
CA ALA A 58 13.53 -7.01 -6.55
C ALA A 58 12.07 -6.78 -6.95
N ILE A 59 11.75 -5.67 -7.64
CA ILE A 59 10.41 -5.39 -8.14
C ILE A 59 9.92 -6.49 -9.09
N ARG A 60 10.78 -6.98 -10.00
CA ARG A 60 10.42 -8.06 -10.94
C ARG A 60 10.18 -9.38 -10.21
N GLU A 61 11.04 -9.71 -9.24
CA GLU A 61 10.89 -10.91 -8.42
C GLU A 61 9.61 -10.86 -7.56
N THR A 62 9.35 -9.72 -6.90
CA THR A 62 8.12 -9.48 -6.13
C THR A 62 6.88 -9.64 -6.99
N ALA A 63 6.86 -9.06 -8.20
CA ALA A 63 5.76 -9.22 -9.14
C ALA A 63 5.55 -10.70 -9.54
N ALA A 64 6.64 -11.42 -9.83
CA ALA A 64 6.57 -12.84 -10.18
C ALA A 64 6.06 -13.70 -9.03
N ARG A 65 6.44 -13.40 -7.78
CA ARG A 65 5.94 -14.12 -6.60
C ARG A 65 4.47 -13.87 -6.34
N LEU A 66 4.02 -12.61 -6.43
CA LEU A 66 2.61 -12.27 -6.26
C LEU A 66 1.73 -12.92 -7.34
N LEU A 67 2.18 -12.96 -8.60
CA LEU A 67 1.44 -13.61 -9.70
C LEU A 67 1.37 -15.14 -9.56
N ASN A 68 2.30 -15.77 -8.84
CA ASN A 68 2.33 -17.21 -8.61
C ASN A 68 1.71 -17.64 -7.28
N ALA A 69 1.37 -16.69 -6.41
CA ALA A 69 0.75 -16.98 -5.13
C ALA A 69 -0.70 -17.44 -5.31
N GLU A 70 -1.18 -18.32 -4.44
CA GLU A 70 -2.56 -18.79 -4.46
C GLU A 70 -3.53 -17.77 -3.86
N ARG A 71 -3.07 -17.05 -2.83
CA ARG A 71 -3.84 -16.04 -2.08
C ARG A 71 -2.95 -14.82 -1.78
N PRO A 72 -2.48 -14.10 -2.82
CA PRO A 72 -1.73 -12.86 -2.64
C PRO A 72 -2.59 -11.78 -1.97
N VAL A 73 -1.97 -10.90 -1.18
CA VAL A 73 -2.62 -9.71 -0.63
C VAL A 73 -1.67 -8.51 -0.73
N ILE A 74 -2.19 -7.35 -1.12
CA ILE A 74 -1.47 -6.08 -1.00
C ILE A 74 -1.97 -5.36 0.25
N SER A 75 -1.11 -5.24 1.25
CA SER A 75 -1.38 -4.47 2.47
C SER A 75 -1.09 -2.99 2.23
N LEU A 76 -1.95 -2.10 2.74
CA LEU A 76 -1.71 -0.66 2.74
C LEU A 76 -1.94 -0.06 4.13
N ASN A 77 -1.01 0.79 4.54
CA ASN A 77 -1.18 1.71 5.66
C ASN A 77 -1.52 3.13 5.18
N GLY A 78 -1.68 4.07 6.11
CA GLY A 78 -2.03 5.46 5.76
C GLY A 78 -1.04 6.12 4.78
N ASN A 79 0.27 5.98 5.00
CA ASN A 79 1.27 6.59 4.13
C ASN A 79 1.20 6.02 2.72
N THR A 80 1.09 4.70 2.60
CA THR A 80 1.10 4.01 1.31
C THR A 80 -0.20 4.23 0.54
N THR A 81 -1.35 4.31 1.23
CA THR A 81 -2.62 4.71 0.62
C THR A 81 -2.53 6.09 -0.01
N VAL A 82 -1.98 7.08 0.71
CA VAL A 82 -1.89 8.47 0.23
C VAL A 82 -0.88 8.63 -0.92
N LEU A 83 0.26 7.95 -0.85
CA LEU A 83 1.34 8.13 -1.81
C LEU A 83 1.21 7.25 -3.05
N ALA A 84 0.67 6.03 -2.89
CA ALA A 84 0.74 4.98 -3.90
C ALA A 84 -0.57 4.16 -4.03
N GLY A 85 -1.68 4.60 -3.44
CA GLY A 85 -2.93 3.85 -3.47
C GLY A 85 -3.44 3.56 -4.89
N GLU A 86 -3.31 4.52 -5.82
CA GLU A 86 -3.70 4.32 -7.22
C GLU A 86 -2.89 3.19 -7.87
N GLN A 87 -1.57 3.19 -7.68
CA GLN A 87 -0.67 2.17 -8.21
C GLN A 87 -0.90 0.81 -7.52
N ALA A 88 -1.20 0.81 -6.22
CA ALA A 88 -1.50 -0.41 -5.48
C ALA A 88 -2.80 -1.07 -5.96
N VAL A 89 -3.86 -0.30 -6.18
CA VAL A 89 -5.13 -0.83 -6.74
C VAL A 89 -4.93 -1.29 -8.18
N MET A 90 -4.17 -0.57 -8.99
CA MET A 90 -3.82 -1.00 -10.35
C MET A 90 -3.05 -2.32 -10.34
N ALA A 91 -2.06 -2.48 -9.44
CA ALA A 91 -1.32 -3.72 -9.29
C ALA A 91 -2.21 -4.86 -8.80
N ALA A 92 -3.08 -4.61 -7.82
CA ALA A 92 -4.04 -5.58 -7.29
C ALA A 92 -4.99 -6.10 -8.38
N ALA A 93 -5.47 -5.21 -9.26
CA ALA A 93 -6.30 -5.57 -10.41
C ALA A 93 -5.55 -6.49 -11.40
N ILE A 94 -4.27 -6.22 -11.66
CA ILE A 94 -3.45 -7.05 -12.56
C ILE A 94 -3.14 -8.41 -11.92
N ILE A 95 -2.85 -8.44 -10.62
CA ILE A 95 -2.52 -9.67 -9.89
C ILE A 95 -3.79 -10.52 -9.64
N GLY A 96 -4.96 -9.89 -9.57
CA GLY A 96 -6.22 -10.55 -9.21
C GLY A 96 -6.33 -10.78 -7.71
N CYS A 97 -5.94 -9.79 -6.89
CA CYS A 97 -5.87 -9.92 -5.44
C CYS A 97 -6.59 -8.79 -4.69
N PRO A 98 -6.97 -8.98 -3.42
CA PRO A 98 -7.51 -7.91 -2.60
C PRO A 98 -6.41 -6.91 -2.17
N VAL A 99 -6.87 -5.72 -1.80
CA VAL A 99 -6.10 -4.73 -1.05
C VAL A 99 -6.63 -4.68 0.37
N GLU A 100 -5.77 -4.86 1.38
CA GLU A 100 -6.17 -4.80 2.78
C GLU A 100 -5.60 -3.56 3.48
N VAL A 101 -6.47 -2.78 4.14
CA VAL A 101 -6.02 -1.73 5.05
C VAL A 101 -5.52 -2.37 6.34
N ASN A 102 -4.21 -2.27 6.59
CA ASN A 102 -3.61 -2.72 7.85
C ASN A 102 -2.77 -1.59 8.47
N ILE A 103 -3.17 -1.15 9.67
CA ILE A 103 -2.55 -0.03 10.37
C ILE A 103 -2.22 -0.37 11.81
N TYR A 104 -1.16 0.25 12.32
CA TYR A 104 -0.72 0.08 13.69
C TYR A 104 -1.74 0.65 14.72
N TYR A 105 -2.17 1.89 14.49
CA TYR A 105 -3.12 2.60 15.37
C TYR A 105 -4.53 2.53 14.79
N ARG A 106 -5.18 1.39 15.01
CA ARG A 106 -6.53 1.12 14.53
C ARG A 106 -7.58 1.86 15.37
N THR A 107 -8.35 2.74 14.73
CA THR A 107 -9.59 3.29 15.27
C THR A 107 -10.70 3.13 14.23
N PRO A 108 -11.98 2.97 14.62
CA PRO A 108 -13.08 2.85 13.67
C PRO A 108 -13.10 3.99 12.64
N GLU A 109 -12.93 5.24 13.11
CA GLU A 109 -12.90 6.43 12.25
C GLU A 109 -11.77 6.39 11.22
N ARG A 110 -10.54 5.99 11.64
CA ARG A 110 -9.40 5.95 10.72
C ARG A 110 -9.54 4.81 9.71
N MET A 111 -10.06 3.66 10.14
CA MET A 111 -10.35 2.55 9.24
C MET A 111 -11.38 2.95 8.18
N GLU A 112 -12.50 3.54 8.59
CA GLU A 112 -13.55 4.03 7.68
C GLU A 112 -13.00 5.06 6.68
N LYS A 113 -12.19 6.02 7.14
CA LYS A 113 -11.55 7.02 6.27
C LYS A 113 -10.63 6.37 5.24
N LEU A 114 -9.77 5.43 5.67
CA LEU A 114 -8.82 4.77 4.77
C LEU A 114 -9.52 3.84 3.77
N THR A 115 -10.50 3.06 4.21
CA THR A 115 -11.26 2.18 3.30
C THR A 115 -12.08 3.00 2.31
N SER A 116 -12.73 4.08 2.75
CA SER A 116 -13.46 4.99 1.85
C SER A 116 -12.53 5.68 0.85
N THR A 117 -11.34 6.09 1.29
CA THR A 117 -10.32 6.65 0.39
C THR A 117 -9.87 5.65 -0.66
N LEU A 118 -9.66 4.38 -0.28
CA LEU A 118 -9.31 3.33 -1.25
C LEU A 118 -10.44 3.01 -2.21
N GLU A 119 -11.70 3.08 -1.74
CA GLU A 119 -12.87 2.94 -2.59
C GLU A 119 -12.97 4.06 -3.63
N GLU A 120 -12.73 5.31 -3.23
CA GLU A 120 -12.63 6.44 -4.16
C GLU A 120 -11.48 6.27 -5.17
N ILE A 121 -10.31 5.81 -4.70
CA ILE A 121 -9.16 5.49 -5.55
C ILE A 121 -9.53 4.38 -6.55
N ARG A 122 -10.17 3.30 -6.12
CA ARG A 122 -10.60 2.20 -6.99
C ARG A 122 -11.55 2.70 -8.09
N ASN A 123 -12.54 3.51 -7.71
CA ASN A 123 -13.47 4.16 -8.65
C ASN A 123 -12.77 5.08 -9.65
N LYS A 124 -11.71 5.78 -9.21
CA LYS A 124 -10.89 6.60 -10.11
C LYS A 124 -10.09 5.73 -11.07
N VAL A 125 -9.38 4.72 -10.56
CA VAL A 125 -8.51 3.82 -11.34
C VAL A 125 -9.32 3.03 -12.38
N SER A 126 -10.56 2.63 -12.07
CA SER A 126 -11.43 1.92 -13.02
C SER A 126 -11.85 2.76 -14.23
N ARG A 127 -11.67 4.08 -14.18
CA ARG A 127 -11.94 5.02 -15.28
C ARG A 127 -10.67 5.51 -15.98
N MET A 128 -9.49 5.17 -15.44
CA MET A 128 -8.21 5.53 -16.07
C MET A 128 -7.95 4.62 -17.27
N THR A 129 -7.09 5.09 -18.18
CA THR A 129 -6.56 4.25 -19.25
C THR A 129 -5.76 3.10 -18.63
N PRO A 130 -5.97 1.85 -19.08
CA PRO A 130 -5.21 0.73 -18.57
C PRO A 130 -3.70 0.89 -18.82
N PRO A 131 -2.86 0.27 -17.99
CA PRO A 131 -1.42 0.34 -18.15
C PRO A 131 -0.96 -0.29 -19.47
N THR A 132 0.17 0.19 -19.98
CA THR A 132 0.76 -0.34 -21.21
C THR A 132 1.01 -1.85 -21.10
N GLY A 133 0.56 -2.61 -22.11
CA GLY A 133 0.66 -4.08 -22.14
C GLY A 133 -0.58 -4.81 -21.64
N TRP A 134 -1.54 -4.10 -21.04
CA TRP A 134 -2.86 -4.64 -20.77
C TRP A 134 -3.69 -4.69 -22.06
N ASN A 135 -4.08 -5.90 -22.48
CA ASN A 135 -4.80 -6.13 -23.74
C ASN A 135 -6.27 -6.50 -23.53
N ASP A 136 -6.73 -6.63 -22.28
CA ASP A 136 -8.12 -6.96 -21.98
C ASP A 136 -8.99 -5.69 -22.05
N ALA A 137 -10.13 -5.79 -22.75
CA ALA A 137 -11.09 -4.71 -22.87
C ALA A 137 -11.83 -4.40 -21.55
N HIS A 138 -11.78 -5.28 -20.56
CA HIS A 138 -12.56 -5.21 -19.32
C HIS A 138 -11.81 -4.54 -18.15
N TRP A 139 -10.91 -3.60 -18.41
CA TRP A 139 -10.14 -2.90 -17.35
C TRP A 139 -11.02 -2.37 -16.22
N HIS A 140 -12.16 -1.76 -16.58
CA HIS A 140 -13.12 -1.24 -15.62
C HIS A 140 -13.61 -2.31 -14.64
N ASP A 141 -14.03 -3.46 -15.17
CA ASP A 141 -14.59 -4.56 -14.38
C ASP A 141 -13.49 -5.25 -13.57
N THR A 142 -12.28 -5.40 -14.13
CA THR A 142 -11.12 -5.94 -13.41
C THR A 142 -10.80 -5.08 -12.18
N VAL A 143 -10.73 -3.76 -12.32
CA VAL A 143 -10.47 -2.87 -11.18
C VAL A 143 -11.62 -2.91 -10.17
N ASN A 144 -12.87 -2.93 -10.62
CA ASN A 144 -14.02 -3.00 -9.72
C ASN A 144 -14.08 -4.33 -8.94
N SER A 145 -13.47 -5.41 -9.46
CA SER A 145 -13.37 -6.69 -8.76
C SER A 145 -12.33 -6.71 -7.63
N VAL A 146 -11.46 -5.70 -7.53
CA VAL A 146 -10.49 -5.59 -6.41
C VAL A 146 -11.25 -5.32 -5.12
N GLU A 147 -11.23 -6.30 -4.21
CA GLU A 147 -11.83 -6.16 -2.89
C GLU A 147 -10.97 -5.28 -1.98
N ILE A 148 -11.61 -4.31 -1.31
CA ILE A 148 -10.99 -3.50 -0.26
C ILE A 148 -11.33 -4.12 1.10
N LEU A 149 -10.32 -4.72 1.72
CA LEU A 149 -10.42 -5.42 3.01
C LEU A 149 -9.93 -4.55 4.17
N GLY A 150 -10.12 -5.09 5.38
CA GLY A 150 -9.60 -4.51 6.61
C GLY A 150 -10.63 -3.73 7.42
N ALA A 151 -11.81 -3.40 6.87
CA ALA A 151 -12.91 -2.80 7.65
C ALA A 151 -13.37 -3.74 8.77
N ASP A 152 -13.61 -5.00 8.42
CA ASP A 152 -13.93 -6.06 9.37
C ASP A 152 -12.65 -6.50 10.11
N ALA A 153 -12.75 -6.54 11.44
CA ALA A 153 -11.69 -6.97 12.34
C ALA A 153 -11.89 -8.43 12.73
N ASP A 154 -12.09 -9.29 11.74
CA ASP A 154 -12.53 -10.68 11.91
C ASP A 154 -11.38 -11.70 11.89
N GLY A 155 -10.15 -11.24 11.66
CA GLY A 155 -8.96 -12.08 11.63
C GLY A 155 -7.82 -11.61 12.53
N ARG A 156 -6.81 -12.48 12.68
CA ARG A 156 -5.65 -12.23 13.55
C ARG A 156 -4.33 -12.79 13.01
N ILE A 157 -3.28 -11.98 13.08
CA ILE A 157 -1.89 -12.41 12.92
C ILE A 157 -1.42 -13.05 14.23
N GLU A 158 -1.31 -14.38 14.24
CA GLU A 158 -0.76 -15.11 15.37
C GLU A 158 0.70 -14.72 15.65
N GLY A 159 1.11 -14.72 16.93
CA GLY A 159 2.43 -14.28 17.36
C GLY A 159 2.59 -12.76 17.49
N LEU A 160 1.59 -11.97 17.10
CA LEU A 160 1.60 -10.52 17.26
C LEU A 160 0.57 -10.08 18.32
N GLU A 161 0.96 -9.10 19.13
CA GLU A 161 0.11 -8.56 20.20
C GLU A 161 -0.54 -7.22 19.83
N GLY A 162 -1.65 -6.93 20.50
CA GLY A 162 -2.33 -5.64 20.42
C GLY A 162 -3.08 -5.37 19.11
N PRO A 163 -3.45 -4.11 18.84
CA PRO A 163 -4.25 -3.72 17.67
C PRO A 163 -3.58 -4.05 16.33
N ARG A 164 -2.25 -4.10 16.30
CA ARG A 164 -1.47 -4.42 15.09
C ARG A 164 -1.61 -5.86 14.62
N ALA A 165 -2.11 -6.75 15.48
CA ALA A 165 -2.38 -8.14 15.15
C ALA A 165 -3.74 -8.35 14.45
N ILE A 166 -4.61 -7.34 14.46
CA ILE A 166 -5.93 -7.43 13.85
C ILE A 166 -5.79 -7.31 12.33
N CYS A 167 -6.39 -8.23 11.60
CA CYS A 167 -6.42 -8.25 10.14
C CYS A 167 -7.75 -8.82 9.64
N SER A 168 -7.92 -8.98 8.33
CA SER A 168 -9.07 -9.68 7.78
C SER A 168 -8.82 -11.18 7.67
N SER A 169 -9.80 -12.00 8.10
CA SER A 169 -9.74 -13.46 8.02
C SER A 169 -9.57 -13.98 6.58
N ARG A 170 -10.17 -13.25 5.62
CA ARG A 170 -10.10 -13.52 4.18
C ARG A 170 -8.97 -12.80 3.45
N GLY A 171 -8.20 -11.98 4.17
CA GLY A 171 -7.06 -11.25 3.63
C GLY A 171 -5.75 -11.79 4.20
N ILE A 172 -5.03 -10.96 4.96
CA ILE A 172 -3.68 -11.27 5.47
C ILE A 172 -3.64 -12.59 6.24
N GLU A 173 -4.68 -12.94 7.01
CA GLU A 173 -4.73 -14.21 7.75
C GLU A 173 -4.67 -15.42 6.81
N ALA A 174 -5.49 -15.42 5.75
CA ALA A 174 -5.54 -16.50 4.76
C ALA A 174 -4.40 -16.45 3.73
N ALA A 175 -3.68 -15.33 3.61
CA ALA A 175 -2.69 -15.13 2.55
C ALA A 175 -1.48 -16.07 2.63
N ASP A 176 -0.98 -16.51 1.47
CA ASP A 176 0.31 -17.19 1.33
C ASP A 176 1.44 -16.22 0.92
N ALA A 177 1.11 -15.10 0.28
CA ALA A 177 2.03 -14.00 -0.01
C ALA A 177 1.42 -12.64 0.34
N VAL A 178 2.21 -11.75 0.95
CA VAL A 178 1.76 -10.41 1.34
C VAL A 178 2.80 -9.37 0.95
N LEU A 179 2.38 -8.37 0.16
CA LEU A 179 3.13 -7.15 -0.07
C LEU A 179 2.83 -6.14 1.04
N VAL A 180 3.84 -5.76 1.82
CA VAL A 180 3.72 -4.89 3.00
C VAL A 180 4.68 -3.67 2.90
N PRO A 181 4.30 -2.63 2.14
CA PRO A 181 5.13 -1.44 1.99
C PRO A 181 5.14 -0.59 3.27
N LEU A 182 6.31 -0.04 3.62
CA LEU A 182 6.53 0.84 4.79
C LEU A 182 6.00 0.22 6.11
N GLU A 183 6.37 -1.03 6.38
CA GLU A 183 5.82 -1.83 7.49
C GLU A 183 6.73 -1.88 8.74
N ASP A 184 6.14 -2.19 9.90
CA ASP A 184 6.88 -2.45 11.14
C ASP A 184 7.58 -3.82 11.17
N GLY A 185 8.77 -3.85 11.77
CA GLY A 185 9.64 -5.04 11.78
C GLY A 185 9.01 -6.24 12.48
N ASP A 186 8.33 -6.04 13.62
CA ASP A 186 7.72 -7.12 14.40
C ASP A 186 6.60 -7.80 13.61
N ARG A 187 5.79 -7.04 12.88
CA ARG A 187 4.74 -7.60 12.02
C ARG A 187 5.34 -8.40 10.86
N CYS A 188 6.36 -7.87 10.20
CA CYS A 188 7.07 -8.61 9.16
C CYS A 188 7.62 -9.94 9.70
N GLU A 189 8.25 -9.92 10.88
CA GLU A 189 8.76 -11.12 11.54
C GLU A 189 7.65 -12.12 11.86
N ALA A 190 6.52 -11.67 12.41
CA ALA A 190 5.38 -12.52 12.71
C ALA A 190 4.80 -13.18 11.44
N LEU A 191 4.63 -12.42 10.35
CA LEU A 191 4.12 -12.96 9.08
C LEU A 191 5.08 -14.00 8.49
N VAL A 192 6.40 -13.76 8.55
CA VAL A 192 7.41 -14.74 8.13
C VAL A 192 7.37 -16.00 9.01
N ALA A 193 7.20 -15.85 10.33
CA ALA A 193 7.09 -16.99 11.25
C ALA A 193 5.86 -17.87 10.96
N LEU A 194 4.80 -17.30 10.40
CA LEU A 194 3.62 -18.03 9.92
C LEU A 194 3.80 -18.67 8.53
N GLY A 195 5.02 -18.63 7.97
CA GLY A 195 5.35 -19.25 6.69
C GLY A 195 4.87 -18.45 5.46
N LYS A 196 4.42 -17.21 5.64
CA LYS A 196 3.97 -16.35 4.54
C LYS A 196 5.16 -15.78 3.78
N GLN A 197 5.01 -15.61 2.46
CA GLN A 197 5.98 -14.87 1.67
C GLN A 197 5.76 -13.37 1.90
N VAL A 198 6.63 -12.75 2.70
CA VAL A 198 6.58 -11.32 3.00
C VAL A 198 7.46 -10.54 2.01
N LEU A 199 6.86 -9.56 1.32
CA LEU A 199 7.50 -8.73 0.30
C LEU A 199 7.45 -7.27 0.77
N VAL A 200 8.60 -6.59 0.86
CA VAL A 200 8.76 -5.23 1.40
C VAL A 200 9.34 -4.25 0.38
#